data_AF-A0A090QLK2-F1
#
_entry.id   AF-A0A090QLK2-F1
#
_cell.length_a   1.000
_cell.length_b   1.000
_cell.length_c   1.000
_cell.angle_alpha   90.00
_cell.angle_beta   90.00
_cell.angle_gamma   90.00
#
_symmetry.space_group_name_H-M   'P 1'
#
loop_
_entity.id
_entity.type
_entity.pdbx_description
1 polymer ?
#
loop_
_entity_poly.entity_id
_entity_poly.type
_entity_poly.pdbx_seq_one_letter_code
_entity_poly.pdbx_strand_id
1 'polypeptide(L)'
;MNNNDLVAKLWKLCDNLRDGGVSYQNYVNELASLLFLKMCEETGQEKDLLPEGYRWANLKAKLGQEQHQFYRNMLVQLGADNHAIVRAIFQNVNTTITQPAQLTELVDNMDSLEWFEGDKGKSRDDFGDMYEGLLQKNANETKSGAGQYFTPRSLISTIVKLLQPQPREIIQDPAAGTAGFLIEADKYIKTQTDNLFDLDLDDQEFQRTKAFVGLELVPETRRLALMNCLLHDIDGDANDGAIRLGNTLGSAGESLPKANVILTNPHLVVPPVPTLPVLLCTQQATNSCVSCSISMMR
;
A
#
# COMPACT_ATOMS: atom_id res chain seq x y z
N MET A 1 -19.80 11.85 -0.94
CA MET A 1 -19.11 10.76 -1.66
C MET A 1 -18.24 9.92 -0.75
N ASN A 2 -18.81 8.80 -0.29
CA ASN A 2 -18.05 7.80 0.45
C ASN A 2 -16.90 7.23 -0.42
N ASN A 3 -15.81 6.77 0.18
CA ASN A 3 -14.62 6.22 -0.49
C ASN A 3 -14.97 5.14 -1.54
N ASN A 4 -16.03 4.36 -1.32
CA ASN A 4 -16.55 3.40 -2.29
C ASN A 4 -17.03 4.03 -3.62
N ASP A 5 -17.61 5.23 -3.59
CA ASP A 5 -18.09 5.92 -4.79
C ASP A 5 -16.91 6.46 -5.61
N LEU A 6 -15.85 6.94 -4.96
CA LEU A 6 -14.62 7.36 -5.64
C LEU A 6 -13.87 6.18 -6.24
N VAL A 7 -13.74 5.08 -5.50
CA VAL A 7 -13.15 3.84 -6.03
C VAL A 7 -13.97 3.32 -7.22
N ALA A 8 -15.31 3.45 -7.19
CA ALA A 8 -16.14 3.13 -8.35
C ALA A 8 -15.90 4.08 -9.53
N LYS A 9 -15.75 5.40 -9.30
CA LYS A 9 -15.39 6.36 -10.35
C LYS A 9 -14.02 6.10 -10.94
N LEU A 10 -12.97 5.97 -10.11
CA LEU A 10 -11.60 5.64 -10.53
C LEU A 10 -11.58 4.32 -11.32
N TRP A 11 -12.32 3.32 -10.86
CA TRP A 11 -12.44 2.06 -11.58
C TRP A 11 -13.13 2.22 -12.94
N LYS A 12 -14.18 3.04 -13.03
CA LYS A 12 -14.86 3.32 -14.29
C LYS A 12 -13.93 4.04 -15.28
N LEU A 13 -13.01 4.89 -14.79
CA LEU A 13 -11.97 5.47 -15.64
C LEU A 13 -11.09 4.36 -16.23
N CYS A 14 -10.69 3.36 -15.44
CA CYS A 14 -9.93 2.21 -15.97
C CYS A 14 -10.68 1.44 -17.05
N ASP A 15 -11.99 1.24 -16.90
CA ASP A 15 -12.80 0.51 -17.88
C ASP A 15 -12.83 1.22 -19.25
N ASN A 16 -12.91 2.56 -19.28
CA ASN A 16 -12.85 3.34 -20.53
C ASN A 16 -11.47 3.25 -21.20
N LEU A 17 -10.41 3.15 -20.40
CA LEU A 17 -9.03 3.11 -20.90
C LEU A 17 -8.61 1.70 -21.33
N ARG A 18 -9.32 0.65 -20.90
CA ARG A 18 -9.14 -0.76 -21.33
C ARG A 18 -9.15 -0.94 -22.84
N ASP A 19 -9.90 -0.11 -23.56
CA ASP A 19 -10.00 -0.14 -25.02
C ASP A 19 -8.66 0.18 -25.73
N GLY A 20 -7.65 0.66 -24.99
CA GLY A 20 -6.27 0.86 -25.45
C GLY A 20 -5.32 -0.35 -25.32
N GLY A 21 -5.80 -1.52 -24.83
CA GLY A 21 -5.02 -2.76 -24.80
C GLY A 21 -4.12 -2.97 -23.55
N VAL A 22 -4.32 -2.22 -22.48
CA VAL A 22 -3.57 -2.33 -21.22
C VAL A 22 -4.29 -3.27 -20.23
N SER A 23 -3.54 -4.09 -19.47
CA SER A 23 -4.11 -5.03 -18.50
C SER A 23 -4.62 -4.33 -17.22
N TYR A 24 -5.57 -4.93 -16.50
CA TYR A 24 -6.10 -4.39 -15.24
C TYR A 24 -5.02 -4.17 -14.16
N GLN A 25 -4.04 -5.07 -14.07
CA GLN A 25 -2.92 -4.95 -13.14
C GLN A 25 -2.06 -3.72 -13.45
N ASN A 26 -1.80 -3.48 -14.74
CA ASN A 26 -1.05 -2.31 -15.16
C ASN A 26 -1.80 -1.02 -14.82
N TYR A 27 -3.12 -0.98 -15.01
CA TYR A 27 -3.94 0.17 -14.62
C TYR A 27 -3.87 0.52 -13.13
N VAL A 28 -3.89 -0.48 -12.25
CA VAL A 28 -3.74 -0.22 -10.82
C VAL A 28 -2.38 0.35 -10.48
N ASN A 29 -1.31 -0.05 -11.18
CA ASN A 29 0.01 0.54 -11.02
C ASN A 29 0.08 2.00 -11.53
N GLU A 30 -0.64 2.32 -12.61
CA GLU A 30 -0.75 3.71 -13.09
C GLU A 30 -1.54 4.58 -12.10
N LEU A 31 -2.71 4.09 -11.67
CA LEU A 31 -3.56 4.78 -10.71
C LEU A 31 -2.85 4.97 -9.38
N ALA A 32 -2.12 3.97 -8.89
CA ALA A 32 -1.20 4.06 -7.76
C ALA A 32 -0.34 5.32 -7.89
N SER A 33 0.48 5.35 -8.94
CA SER A 33 1.48 6.40 -9.19
C SER A 33 0.83 7.78 -9.23
N LEU A 34 -0.27 7.93 -9.96
CA LEU A 34 -1.00 9.20 -10.06
C LEU A 34 -1.68 9.59 -8.75
N LEU A 35 -2.25 8.64 -8.02
CA LEU A 35 -2.94 8.88 -6.75
C LEU A 35 -1.96 9.38 -5.70
N PHE A 36 -0.73 8.86 -5.68
CA PHE A 36 0.32 9.36 -4.80
C PHE A 36 0.75 10.77 -5.15
N LEU A 37 0.94 11.08 -6.44
CA LEU A 37 1.26 12.44 -6.86
C LEU A 37 0.16 13.42 -6.45
N LYS A 38 -1.11 13.02 -6.64
CA LYS A 38 -2.26 13.82 -6.24
C LYS A 38 -2.36 13.97 -4.72
N MET A 39 -2.14 12.90 -3.97
CA MET A 39 -2.12 12.93 -2.50
C MET A 39 -1.05 13.88 -1.99
N CYS A 40 0.16 13.87 -2.56
CA CYS A 40 1.23 14.79 -2.16
C CYS A 40 0.86 16.27 -2.36
N GLU A 41 0.10 16.59 -3.41
CA GLU A 41 -0.44 17.93 -3.63
C GLU A 41 -1.51 18.29 -2.60
N GLU A 42 -2.52 17.42 -2.43
CA GLU A 42 -3.68 17.69 -1.56
C GLU A 42 -3.32 17.74 -0.06
N THR A 43 -2.30 16.98 0.36
CA THR A 43 -1.79 16.97 1.73
C THR A 43 -0.69 18.00 2.00
N GLY A 44 -0.20 18.68 0.95
CA GLY A 44 0.90 19.65 1.06
C GLY A 44 2.30 19.04 1.26
N GLN A 45 2.45 17.72 1.16
CA GLN A 45 3.72 17.00 1.36
C GLN A 45 4.61 16.95 0.10
N GLU A 46 4.17 17.55 -1.00
CA GLU A 46 4.94 17.59 -2.26
C GLU A 46 6.37 18.13 -2.11
N LYS A 47 6.66 18.97 -1.12
CA LYS A 47 8.01 19.51 -0.90
C LYS A 47 8.95 18.52 -0.21
N ASP A 48 8.39 17.63 0.61
CA ASP A 48 9.15 16.67 1.40
C ASP A 48 9.38 15.38 0.61
N LEU A 49 8.41 14.99 -0.22
CA LEU A 49 8.40 13.72 -0.94
C LEU A 49 8.75 13.83 -2.43
N LEU A 50 8.55 14.99 -3.08
CA LEU A 50 8.69 15.11 -4.53
C LEU A 50 9.73 16.17 -4.94
N PRO A 51 10.61 15.86 -5.90
CA PRO A 51 11.58 16.83 -6.40
C PRO A 51 10.89 17.99 -7.12
N GLU A 52 11.52 19.16 -7.06
CA GLU A 52 11.04 20.36 -7.76
C GLU A 52 10.95 20.11 -9.27
N GLY A 53 9.85 20.54 -9.90
CA GLY A 53 9.59 20.34 -11.33
C GLY A 53 8.96 19.00 -11.69
N TYR A 54 8.83 18.07 -10.73
CA TYR A 54 8.20 16.75 -10.91
C TYR A 54 7.04 16.54 -9.93
N ARG A 55 6.08 17.48 -9.94
CA ARG A 55 4.89 17.44 -9.08
C ARG A 55 3.60 17.35 -9.90
N TRP A 56 2.47 17.14 -9.22
CA TRP A 56 1.16 17.04 -9.87
C TRP A 56 0.87 18.23 -10.78
N ALA A 57 1.07 19.46 -10.30
CA ALA A 57 0.88 20.67 -11.08
C ALA A 57 1.71 20.71 -12.38
N ASN A 58 2.93 20.16 -12.37
CA ASN A 58 3.77 20.10 -13.58
C ASN A 58 3.24 19.08 -14.60
N LEU A 59 2.70 17.95 -14.14
CA LEU A 59 2.09 16.94 -14.98
C LEU A 59 0.78 17.45 -15.59
N LYS A 60 -0.07 18.06 -14.76
CA LYS A 60 -1.36 18.64 -15.16
C LYS A 60 -1.22 19.78 -16.16
N ALA A 61 -0.16 20.58 -16.06
CA ALA A 61 0.06 21.71 -16.96
C ALA A 61 0.37 21.31 -18.42
N LYS A 62 0.58 20.03 -18.69
CA LYS A 62 0.94 19.49 -20.01
C LYS A 62 -0.21 18.66 -20.59
N LEU A 63 -0.30 18.58 -21.92
CA LEU A 63 -1.35 17.81 -22.60
C LEU A 63 -0.76 16.92 -23.71
N GLY A 64 -1.48 15.84 -24.04
CA GLY A 64 -1.16 14.96 -25.14
C GLY A 64 0.26 14.37 -25.07
N GLN A 65 0.99 14.37 -26.18
CA GLN A 65 2.33 13.77 -26.28
C GLN A 65 3.34 14.39 -25.32
N GLU A 66 3.25 15.69 -25.06
CA GLU A 66 4.16 16.36 -24.13
C GLU A 66 3.93 15.88 -22.69
N GLN A 67 2.67 15.73 -22.29
CA GLN A 67 2.31 15.18 -20.98
C GLN A 67 2.81 13.75 -20.81
N HIS A 68 2.62 12.93 -21.86
CA HIS A 68 3.06 11.54 -21.85
C HIS A 68 4.57 11.41 -21.72
N GLN A 69 5.34 12.15 -22.51
CA GLN A 69 6.80 12.14 -22.41
C GLN A 69 7.28 12.69 -21.05
N PHE A 70 6.62 13.72 -20.53
CA PHE A 70 6.93 14.26 -19.22
C PHE A 70 6.66 13.26 -18.11
N TYR A 71 5.52 12.56 -18.13
CA TYR A 71 5.17 11.53 -17.15
C TYR A 71 6.19 10.38 -17.16
N ARG A 72 6.61 9.92 -18.35
CA ARG A 72 7.69 8.93 -18.47
C ARG A 72 8.98 9.40 -17.81
N ASN A 73 9.39 10.63 -18.08
CA ASN A 73 10.60 11.21 -17.50
C ASN A 73 10.46 11.37 -15.98
N MET A 74 9.29 11.80 -15.50
CA MET A 74 8.97 11.92 -14.08
C MET A 74 9.14 10.60 -13.35
N LEU A 75 8.56 9.50 -13.85
CA LEU A 75 8.71 8.18 -13.23
C LEU A 75 10.18 7.74 -13.12
N VAL A 76 10.99 8.02 -14.15
CA VAL A 76 12.43 7.74 -14.14
C VAL A 76 13.16 8.57 -13.07
N GLN A 77 12.84 9.85 -12.94
CA GLN A 77 13.45 10.71 -11.92
C GLN A 77 13.06 10.29 -10.50
N LEU A 78 11.79 9.99 -10.27
CA LEU A 78 11.32 9.47 -8.98
C LEU A 78 11.98 8.14 -8.63
N GLY A 79 12.18 7.26 -9.62
CA GLY A 79 12.91 6.00 -9.46
C GLY A 79 14.41 6.15 -9.21
N ALA A 80 14.96 7.36 -9.34
CA ALA A 80 16.35 7.72 -9.05
C ALA A 80 16.48 8.77 -7.93
N ASP A 81 15.40 9.02 -7.19
CA ASP A 81 15.34 10.07 -6.17
C ASP A 81 16.28 9.78 -4.98
N ASN A 82 16.68 10.82 -4.26
CA ASN A 82 17.51 10.68 -3.06
C ASN A 82 16.71 10.08 -1.88
N HIS A 83 15.41 10.39 -1.80
CA HIS A 83 14.51 9.87 -0.79
C HIS A 83 14.30 8.36 -1.00
N ALA A 84 14.72 7.55 -0.02
CA ALA A 84 14.81 6.10 -0.20
C ALA A 84 13.46 5.43 -0.45
N ILE A 85 12.40 5.86 0.25
CA ILE A 85 11.04 5.32 0.08
C ILE A 85 10.47 5.68 -1.30
N VAL A 86 10.55 6.95 -1.71
CA VAL A 86 10.11 7.40 -3.05
C VAL A 86 10.85 6.61 -4.13
N ARG A 87 12.18 6.51 -4.01
CA ARG A 87 12.99 5.69 -4.90
C ARG A 87 12.52 4.25 -4.93
N ALA A 88 12.26 3.62 -3.77
CA ALA A 88 11.79 2.24 -3.70
C ALA A 88 10.41 2.03 -4.33
N ILE A 89 9.49 3.00 -4.20
CA ILE A 89 8.17 2.98 -4.84
C ILE A 89 8.28 3.10 -6.36
N PHE A 90 9.14 4.00 -6.86
CA PHE A 90 9.23 4.32 -8.28
C PHE A 90 10.35 3.61 -9.04
N GLN A 91 11.17 2.79 -8.36
CA GLN A 91 12.26 2.06 -9.00
C GLN A 91 11.73 1.14 -10.11
N ASN A 92 12.28 1.30 -11.31
CA ASN A 92 11.89 0.56 -12.51
C ASN A 92 10.39 0.66 -12.85
N VAL A 93 9.69 1.69 -12.37
CA VAL A 93 8.31 1.96 -12.76
C VAL A 93 8.33 2.57 -14.16
N ASN A 94 7.53 1.99 -15.04
CA ASN A 94 7.33 2.48 -16.39
C ASN A 94 5.85 2.54 -16.66
N THR A 95 5.40 3.62 -17.29
CA THR A 95 4.02 3.68 -17.74
C THR A 95 3.77 2.73 -18.90
N THR A 96 2.65 2.05 -18.81
CA THR A 96 2.09 1.12 -19.78
C THR A 96 1.05 1.79 -20.69
N ILE A 97 0.63 3.01 -20.34
CA ILE A 97 -0.25 3.84 -21.18
C ILE A 97 0.50 4.16 -22.46
N THR A 98 -0.04 3.77 -23.61
CA THR A 98 0.58 4.03 -24.93
C THR A 98 -0.04 5.22 -25.64
N GLN A 99 -1.33 5.50 -25.38
CA GLN A 99 -2.07 6.58 -26.01
C GLN A 99 -1.98 7.84 -25.13
N PRO A 100 -1.42 8.96 -25.61
CA PRO A 100 -1.29 10.17 -24.80
C PRO A 100 -2.63 10.77 -24.39
N ALA A 101 -3.64 10.67 -25.26
CA ALA A 101 -5.00 11.15 -24.95
C ALA A 101 -5.59 10.44 -23.72
N GLN A 102 -5.26 9.17 -23.51
CA GLN A 102 -5.69 8.39 -22.35
C GLN A 102 -5.06 8.92 -21.06
N LEU A 103 -3.78 9.28 -21.08
CA LEU A 103 -3.13 9.89 -19.92
C LEU A 103 -3.74 11.26 -19.60
N THR A 104 -3.99 12.08 -20.63
CA THR A 104 -4.63 13.39 -20.44
C THR A 104 -6.01 13.24 -19.82
N GLU A 105 -6.85 12.37 -20.37
CA GLU A 105 -8.16 12.08 -19.82
C GLU A 105 -8.06 11.57 -18.38
N LEU A 106 -7.10 10.69 -18.07
CA LEU A 106 -6.93 10.16 -16.72
C LEU A 106 -6.53 11.25 -15.71
N VAL A 107 -5.54 12.07 -16.06
CA VAL A 107 -5.07 13.19 -15.21
C VAL A 107 -6.17 14.20 -14.99
N ASP A 108 -6.89 14.62 -16.04
CA ASP A 108 -7.99 15.58 -15.93
C ASP A 108 -9.13 15.03 -15.07
N ASN A 109 -9.51 13.76 -15.28
CA ASN A 109 -10.56 13.14 -14.49
C ASN A 109 -10.15 13.04 -13.01
N MET A 110 -8.92 12.60 -12.71
CA MET A 110 -8.42 12.53 -11.33
C MET A 110 -8.34 13.91 -10.66
N ASP A 111 -7.95 14.94 -11.41
CA ASP A 111 -7.90 16.31 -10.92
C ASP A 111 -9.29 16.90 -10.64
N SER A 112 -10.27 16.53 -11.47
CA SER A 112 -11.67 16.96 -11.32
C SER A 112 -12.43 16.26 -10.19
N LEU A 113 -11.85 15.20 -9.60
CA LEU A 113 -12.47 14.55 -8.46
C LEU A 113 -12.52 15.52 -7.29
N GLU A 114 -13.69 15.63 -6.67
CA GLU A 114 -13.85 16.39 -5.43
C GLU A 114 -13.15 15.62 -4.30
N TRP A 115 -11.90 16.00 -4.04
CA TRP A 115 -11.12 15.52 -2.90
C TRP A 115 -11.48 16.27 -1.60
N PHE A 116 -12.50 17.12 -1.62
CA PHE A 116 -13.03 17.82 -0.45
C PHE A 116 -14.41 17.25 -0.10
N GLU A 117 -14.59 16.76 1.11
CA GLU A 117 -15.92 16.50 1.68
C GLU A 117 -16.20 17.48 2.82
N GLY A 118 -16.89 18.59 2.52
CA GLY A 118 -17.27 19.61 3.52
C GLY A 118 -16.15 20.61 3.87
N ASP A 119 -16.16 21.13 5.11
CA ASP A 119 -15.22 22.15 5.61
C ASP A 119 -13.83 21.59 6.00
N LYS A 120 -13.59 20.29 5.82
CA LYS A 120 -12.30 19.63 6.05
C LYS A 120 -11.87 18.94 4.75
N GLY A 121 -10.66 19.22 4.25
CA GLY A 121 -10.10 18.46 3.12
C GLY A 121 -9.98 16.97 3.45
N LYS A 122 -9.99 16.10 2.44
CA LYS A 122 -9.76 14.66 2.66
C LYS A 122 -8.45 14.42 3.37
N SER A 123 -8.49 13.51 4.34
CA SER A 123 -7.28 13.11 5.03
C SER A 123 -6.48 12.14 4.17
N ARG A 124 -5.21 11.96 4.54
CA ARG A 124 -4.34 10.95 3.95
C ARG A 124 -4.95 9.54 4.08
N ASP A 125 -5.64 9.26 5.19
CA ASP A 125 -6.37 8.00 5.40
C ASP A 125 -7.43 7.75 4.32
N ASP A 126 -8.12 8.79 3.82
CA ASP A 126 -9.09 8.61 2.73
C ASP A 126 -8.40 8.13 1.45
N PHE A 127 -7.21 8.67 1.13
CA PHE A 127 -6.40 8.20 0.01
C PHE A 127 -5.92 6.76 0.20
N GLY A 128 -5.52 6.40 1.42
CA GLY A 128 -5.20 5.04 1.80
C GLY A 128 -6.36 4.06 1.61
N ASP A 129 -7.54 4.38 2.15
CA ASP A 129 -8.75 3.55 2.02
C ASP A 129 -9.18 3.41 0.54
N MET A 130 -9.06 4.48 -0.26
CA MET A 130 -9.32 4.43 -1.71
C MET A 130 -8.34 3.51 -2.44
N TYR A 131 -7.06 3.61 -2.10
CA TYR A 131 -6.01 2.77 -2.66
C TYR A 131 -6.23 1.29 -2.32
N GLU A 132 -6.58 0.99 -1.08
CA GLU A 132 -6.96 -0.35 -0.62
C GLU A 132 -8.16 -0.92 -1.40
N GLY A 133 -9.17 -0.09 -1.67
CA GLY A 133 -10.31 -0.47 -2.49
C GLY A 133 -9.92 -0.82 -3.93
N LEU A 134 -8.97 -0.11 -4.53
CA LEU A 134 -8.45 -0.42 -5.86
C LEU A 134 -7.67 -1.74 -5.87
N LEU A 135 -6.83 -1.98 -4.86
CA LEU A 135 -6.10 -3.24 -4.70
C LEU A 135 -7.07 -4.42 -4.53
N GLN A 136 -8.12 -4.26 -3.72
CA GLN A 136 -9.13 -5.30 -3.52
C GLN A 136 -9.89 -5.64 -4.80
N LYS A 137 -10.29 -4.63 -5.58
CA LYS A 137 -10.94 -4.87 -6.88
C LYS A 137 -10.02 -5.64 -7.83
N ASN A 138 -8.75 -5.27 -7.89
CA ASN A 138 -7.76 -5.96 -8.71
C ASN A 138 -7.52 -7.42 -8.31
N ALA A 139 -7.48 -7.68 -7.00
CA ALA A 139 -7.31 -9.02 -6.46
C ALA A 139 -8.51 -9.94 -6.72
N ASN A 140 -9.73 -9.39 -6.69
CA ASN A 140 -10.96 -10.15 -6.97
C ASN A 140 -11.15 -10.45 -8.46
N GLU A 141 -10.46 -9.75 -9.36
CA GLU A 141 -10.50 -9.99 -10.79
C GLU A 141 -9.78 -11.30 -11.13
N THR A 142 -10.53 -12.38 -11.40
CA THR A 142 -9.99 -13.73 -11.60
C THR A 142 -8.94 -13.84 -12.73
N LYS A 143 -8.92 -12.89 -13.67
CA LYS A 143 -7.97 -12.84 -14.78
C LYS A 143 -6.62 -12.19 -14.42
N SER A 144 -6.52 -11.50 -13.28
CA SER A 144 -5.30 -10.77 -12.90
C SER A 144 -4.24 -11.67 -12.24
N GLY A 145 -4.65 -12.80 -11.63
CA GLY A 145 -3.76 -13.63 -10.81
C GLY A 145 -3.27 -12.95 -9.52
N ALA A 146 -3.70 -11.72 -9.25
CA ALA A 146 -3.25 -10.91 -8.11
C ALA A 146 -3.80 -11.40 -6.75
N GLY A 147 -4.84 -12.24 -6.76
CA GLY A 147 -5.47 -12.78 -5.55
C GLY A 147 -4.51 -13.56 -4.64
N GLN A 148 -3.39 -14.07 -5.14
CA GLN A 148 -2.39 -14.77 -4.32
C GLN A 148 -1.62 -13.88 -3.34
N TYR A 149 -1.65 -12.56 -3.55
CA TYR A 149 -1.00 -11.54 -2.71
C TYR A 149 -2.00 -10.77 -1.83
N PHE A 150 -3.27 -11.15 -1.87
CA PHE A 150 -4.35 -10.42 -1.22
C PHE A 150 -5.08 -11.31 -0.22
N THR A 151 -5.29 -10.78 0.99
CA THR A 151 -6.09 -11.43 2.03
C THR A 151 -7.38 -10.63 2.21
N PRO A 152 -8.57 -11.27 2.26
CA PRO A 152 -9.83 -10.55 2.44
C PRO A 152 -9.82 -9.65 3.68
N ARG A 153 -10.19 -8.37 3.52
CA ARG A 153 -10.14 -7.37 4.60
C ARG A 153 -10.95 -7.75 5.83
N SER A 154 -12.09 -8.41 5.65
CA SER A 154 -12.90 -8.94 6.76
C SER A 154 -12.14 -9.97 7.60
N LEU A 155 -11.32 -10.82 6.97
CA LEU A 155 -10.49 -11.79 7.67
C LEU A 155 -9.38 -11.08 8.44
N ILE A 156 -8.65 -10.16 7.79
CA ILE A 156 -7.60 -9.36 8.44
C ILE A 156 -8.15 -8.63 9.67
N SER A 157 -9.25 -7.89 9.51
CA SER A 157 -9.88 -7.12 10.61
C SER A 157 -10.31 -8.02 11.77
N THR A 158 -10.82 -9.21 11.48
CA THR A 158 -11.18 -10.17 12.53
C THR A 158 -9.96 -10.63 13.31
N ILE A 159 -8.86 -10.97 12.62
CA ILE A 159 -7.63 -11.45 13.27
C ILE A 159 -7.02 -10.34 14.13
N VAL A 160 -6.91 -9.12 13.61
CA VAL A 160 -6.34 -7.98 14.34
C VAL A 160 -7.18 -7.66 15.59
N LYS A 161 -8.51 -7.67 15.49
CA LYS A 161 -9.41 -7.44 16.63
C LYS A 161 -9.30 -8.51 17.71
N LEU A 162 -8.97 -9.74 17.35
CA LEU A 162 -8.75 -10.83 18.29
C LEU A 162 -7.38 -10.73 18.97
N LEU A 163 -6.34 -10.32 18.24
CA LEU A 163 -5.00 -10.15 18.78
C LEU A 163 -4.83 -8.89 19.63
N GLN A 164 -5.54 -7.82 19.29
CA GLN A 164 -5.51 -6.54 20.00
C GLN A 164 -4.08 -6.00 20.15
N PRO A 165 -3.36 -5.74 19.04
CA PRO A 165 -2.00 -5.22 19.11
C PRO A 165 -1.96 -3.88 19.86
N GLN A 166 -0.88 -3.65 20.61
CA GLN A 166 -0.70 -2.51 21.48
C GLN A 166 0.42 -1.58 20.97
N PRO A 167 0.39 -0.28 21.33
CA PRO A 167 1.55 0.60 21.13
C PRO A 167 2.83 0.00 21.70
N ARG A 168 3.97 0.31 21.07
CA ARG A 168 5.31 -0.22 21.40
C ARG A 168 5.53 -1.72 21.12
N GLU A 169 4.55 -2.43 20.60
CA GLU A 169 4.78 -3.77 20.06
C GLU A 169 5.37 -3.69 18.64
N ILE A 170 6.36 -4.53 18.37
CA ILE A 170 6.82 -4.79 17.00
C ILE A 170 5.88 -5.83 16.38
N ILE A 171 5.20 -5.43 15.32
CA ILE A 171 4.23 -6.20 14.56
C ILE A 171 4.85 -6.54 13.21
N GLN A 172 4.94 -7.83 12.92
CA GLN A 172 5.64 -8.33 11.75
C GLN A 172 4.73 -9.13 10.82
N ASP A 173 4.87 -8.89 9.52
CA ASP A 173 4.31 -9.71 8.45
C ASP A 173 5.41 -10.27 7.54
N PRO A 174 5.84 -11.53 7.74
CA PRO A 174 6.88 -12.17 6.94
C PRO A 174 6.47 -12.50 5.50
N ALA A 175 5.20 -12.31 5.12
CA ALA A 175 4.71 -12.47 3.75
C ALA A 175 3.75 -11.32 3.45
N ALA A 176 4.31 -10.10 3.45
CA ALA A 176 3.55 -8.87 3.59
C ALA A 176 2.51 -8.66 2.49
N GLY A 177 2.74 -9.14 1.27
CA GLY A 177 1.85 -8.87 0.15
C GLY A 177 1.67 -7.36 0.00
N THR A 178 0.44 -6.88 0.03
CA THR A 178 0.10 -5.44 -0.01
C THR A 178 0.14 -4.73 1.36
N ALA A 179 0.74 -5.35 2.39
CA ALA A 179 0.82 -4.88 3.77
C ALA A 179 -0.52 -4.77 4.53
N GLY A 180 -1.54 -5.54 4.10
CA GLY A 180 -2.88 -5.45 4.67
C GLY A 180 -2.97 -5.68 6.18
N PHE A 181 -2.18 -6.61 6.72
CA PHE A 181 -2.15 -6.87 8.16
C PHE A 181 -1.54 -5.72 8.95
N LEU A 182 -0.46 -5.13 8.44
CA LEU A 182 0.24 -4.03 9.11
C LEU A 182 -0.65 -2.78 9.16
N ILE A 183 -1.35 -2.48 8.06
CA ILE A 183 -2.27 -1.34 7.98
C ILE A 183 -3.47 -1.50 8.90
N GLU A 184 -4.10 -2.69 8.94
CA GLU A 184 -5.22 -2.92 9.85
C GLU A 184 -4.77 -2.87 11.32
N ALA A 185 -3.56 -3.34 11.62
CA ALA A 185 -2.99 -3.24 12.96
C ALA A 185 -2.71 -1.78 13.38
N ASP A 186 -2.17 -0.96 12.48
CA ASP A 186 -2.00 0.48 12.69
C ASP A 186 -3.36 1.17 12.91
N LYS A 187 -4.34 0.91 12.04
CA LYS A 187 -5.71 1.44 12.16
C LYS A 187 -6.35 1.05 13.49
N TYR A 188 -6.15 -0.18 13.96
CA TYR A 188 -6.61 -0.63 15.27
C TYR A 188 -5.98 0.19 16.38
N ILE A 189 -4.65 0.34 16.40
CA ILE A 189 -3.93 1.09 17.44
C ILE A 189 -4.35 2.57 17.43
N LYS A 190 -4.41 3.22 16.26
CA LYS A 190 -4.89 4.61 16.11
C LYS A 190 -6.30 4.78 16.66
N THR A 191 -7.19 3.83 16.41
CA THR A 191 -8.57 3.87 16.94
C THR A 191 -8.61 3.78 18.47
N GLN A 192 -7.67 3.07 19.10
CA GLN A 192 -7.60 2.94 20.56
C GLN A 192 -6.87 4.10 21.26
N THR A 193 -6.21 4.98 20.52
CA THR A 193 -5.27 5.99 21.05
C THR A 193 -5.55 7.40 20.55
N ASP A 194 -6.79 7.66 20.10
CA ASP A 194 -7.20 8.90 19.44
C ASP A 194 -6.21 9.34 18.36
N ASN A 195 -6.03 8.52 17.32
CA ASN A 195 -5.04 8.78 16.24
C ASN A 195 -3.62 9.03 16.77
N LEU A 196 -3.21 8.26 17.78
CA LEU A 196 -1.94 8.36 18.48
C LEU A 196 -1.78 9.62 19.37
N PHE A 197 -2.77 10.51 19.45
CA PHE A 197 -2.69 11.72 20.28
C PHE A 197 -2.67 11.43 21.78
N ASP A 198 -3.15 10.26 22.21
CA ASP A 198 -3.03 9.79 23.59
C ASP A 198 -1.61 9.30 23.95
N LEU A 199 -0.74 9.12 22.95
CA LEU A 199 0.64 8.67 23.13
C LEU A 199 1.61 9.85 23.20
N ASP A 200 2.74 9.66 23.89
CA ASP A 200 3.81 10.63 23.86
C ASP A 200 4.50 10.69 22.48
N LEU A 201 5.30 11.74 22.24
CA LEU A 201 5.95 11.94 20.94
C LEU A 201 6.90 10.81 20.55
N ASP A 202 7.55 10.18 21.54
CA ASP A 202 8.50 9.09 21.30
C ASP A 202 7.76 7.82 20.85
N ASP A 203 6.59 7.55 21.44
CA ASP A 203 5.71 6.44 21.08
C ASP A 203 5.01 6.67 19.75
N GLN A 204 4.57 7.90 19.46
CA GLN A 204 4.05 8.26 18.13
C GLN A 204 5.11 8.01 17.04
N GLU A 205 6.35 8.42 17.30
CA GLU A 205 7.45 8.22 16.36
C GLU A 205 7.80 6.74 16.23
N PHE A 206 7.78 5.98 17.33
CA PHE A 206 7.95 4.52 17.29
C PHE A 206 6.87 3.86 16.42
N GLN A 207 5.60 4.26 16.56
CA GLN A 207 4.51 3.72 15.76
C GLN A 207 4.71 3.96 14.26
N ARG A 208 5.11 5.17 13.86
CA ARG A 208 5.34 5.50 12.44
C ARG A 208 6.57 4.81 11.84
N THR A 209 7.65 4.67 12.60
CA THR A 209 8.97 4.30 12.04
C THR A 209 9.47 2.89 12.38
N LYS A 210 8.93 2.26 13.44
CA LYS A 210 9.50 1.01 13.99
C LYS A 210 8.50 -0.09 14.29
N ALA A 211 7.25 0.25 14.59
CA ALA A 211 6.27 -0.74 15.02
C ALA A 211 5.94 -1.77 13.95
N PHE A 212 5.94 -1.40 12.67
CA PHE A 212 5.48 -2.27 11.58
C PHE A 212 6.64 -2.71 10.68
N VAL A 213 6.81 -4.03 10.54
CA VAL A 213 7.88 -4.62 9.72
C VAL A 213 7.34 -5.70 8.81
N GLY A 214 7.42 -5.49 7.51
CA GLY A 214 7.06 -6.46 6.48
C GLY A 214 8.27 -7.00 5.73
N LEU A 215 8.12 -8.21 5.18
CA LEU A 215 9.03 -8.75 4.16
C LEU A 215 8.21 -9.24 2.97
N GLU A 216 8.60 -8.81 1.77
CA GLU A 216 7.98 -9.23 0.51
C GLU A 216 9.05 -9.70 -0.47
N LEU A 217 8.77 -10.80 -1.17
CA LEU A 217 9.69 -11.41 -2.13
C LEU A 217 9.64 -10.71 -3.49
N VAL A 218 8.43 -10.35 -3.93
CA VAL A 218 8.18 -9.83 -5.28
C VAL A 218 8.33 -8.31 -5.28
N PRO A 219 9.28 -7.75 -6.05
CA PRO A 219 9.52 -6.31 -6.07
C PRO A 219 8.27 -5.49 -6.42
N GLU A 220 7.45 -5.97 -7.37
CA GLU A 220 6.24 -5.25 -7.79
C GLU A 220 5.22 -5.17 -6.67
N THR A 221 5.01 -6.28 -5.95
CA THR A 221 4.12 -6.35 -4.78
C THR A 221 4.64 -5.47 -3.65
N ARG A 222 5.96 -5.48 -3.40
CA ARG A 222 6.58 -4.59 -2.41
C ARG A 222 6.31 -3.12 -2.70
N ARG A 223 6.37 -2.69 -3.96
CA ARG A 223 6.07 -1.29 -4.33
C ARG A 223 4.66 -0.91 -3.92
N LEU A 224 3.69 -1.77 -4.24
CA LEU A 224 2.29 -1.56 -3.85
C LEU A 224 2.14 -1.46 -2.34
N ALA A 225 2.85 -2.31 -1.60
CA ALA A 225 2.84 -2.35 -0.14
C ALA A 225 3.47 -1.09 0.48
N LEU A 226 4.64 -0.65 0.00
CA LEU A 226 5.30 0.58 0.47
C LEU A 226 4.44 1.81 0.24
N MET A 227 3.81 1.89 -0.93
CA MET A 227 2.88 2.95 -1.26
C MET A 227 1.65 2.94 -0.35
N ASN A 228 1.13 1.74 -0.06
CA ASN A 228 0.03 1.56 0.87
C ASN A 228 0.37 2.02 2.28
N CYS A 229 1.53 1.60 2.79
CA CYS A 229 2.06 2.00 4.08
C CYS A 229 2.22 3.53 4.15
N LEU A 230 2.82 4.14 3.13
CA LEU A 230 2.97 5.59 3.11
C LEU A 230 1.61 6.29 3.15
N LEU A 231 0.64 5.88 2.32
CA LEU A 231 -0.72 6.45 2.33
C LEU A 231 -1.47 6.29 3.66
N HIS A 232 -0.98 5.45 4.57
CA HIS A 232 -1.53 5.26 5.92
C HIS A 232 -0.59 5.79 7.03
N ASP A 233 0.38 6.66 6.70
CA ASP A 233 1.35 7.22 7.65
C ASP A 233 2.24 6.17 8.36
N ILE A 234 2.54 5.09 7.65
CA ILE A 234 3.49 4.06 8.07
C ILE A 234 4.77 4.25 7.26
N ASP A 235 5.73 4.98 7.81
CA ASP A 235 7.00 5.31 7.15
C ASP A 235 7.97 4.12 7.20
N GLY A 236 8.12 3.53 8.38
CA GLY A 236 9.10 2.46 8.65
C GLY A 236 10.55 2.92 8.65
N ASP A 237 11.47 2.03 8.28
CA ASP A 237 12.91 2.32 8.28
C ASP A 237 13.27 3.36 7.21
N ALA A 238 14.19 4.28 7.54
CA ALA A 238 14.57 5.36 6.63
C ALA A 238 15.17 4.88 5.29
N ASN A 239 15.72 3.67 5.22
CA ASN A 239 16.33 3.12 4.01
C ASN A 239 15.39 2.17 3.27
N ASP A 240 14.67 1.31 4.00
CA ASP A 240 13.87 0.23 3.41
C ASP A 240 12.37 0.47 3.42
N GLY A 241 11.90 1.46 4.19
CA GLY A 241 10.50 1.66 4.56
C GLY A 241 10.00 0.56 5.51
N ALA A 242 8.69 0.47 5.67
CA ALA A 242 8.07 -0.57 6.49
C ALA A 242 8.21 -1.97 5.88
N ILE A 243 8.33 -2.07 4.54
CA ILE A 243 8.35 -3.34 3.81
C ILE A 243 9.72 -3.56 3.18
N ARG A 244 10.46 -4.55 3.67
CA ARG A 244 11.75 -4.97 3.12
C ARG A 244 11.56 -5.86 1.89
N LEU A 245 12.53 -5.86 0.99
CA LEU A 245 12.59 -6.80 -0.14
C LEU A 245 13.45 -8.01 0.23
N GLY A 246 12.92 -9.21 0.11
CA GLY A 246 13.73 -10.41 0.26
C GLY A 246 12.95 -11.69 0.45
N ASN A 247 13.69 -12.80 0.46
CA ASN A 247 13.14 -14.11 0.72
C ASN A 247 13.10 -14.39 2.23
N THR A 248 11.90 -14.53 2.77
CA THR A 248 11.63 -14.88 4.17
C THR A 248 12.23 -16.22 4.60
N LEU A 249 12.38 -17.17 3.67
CA LEU A 249 13.02 -18.46 3.93
C LEU A 249 14.54 -18.42 3.74
N GLY A 250 15.12 -17.24 3.50
CA GLY A 250 16.57 -17.02 3.36
C GLY A 250 17.12 -16.04 4.38
N SER A 251 18.31 -15.51 4.09
CA SER A 251 19.03 -14.57 4.98
C SER A 251 18.25 -13.30 5.30
N ALA A 252 17.40 -12.83 4.38
CA ALA A 252 16.54 -11.68 4.62
C ALA A 252 15.56 -11.94 5.77
N GLY A 253 14.95 -13.14 5.83
CA GLY A 253 14.09 -13.54 6.94
C GLY A 253 14.84 -13.71 8.25
N GLU A 254 16.06 -14.27 8.22
CA GLU A 254 16.92 -14.36 9.40
C GLU A 254 17.31 -12.98 9.97
N SER A 255 17.43 -11.98 9.09
CA SER A 255 17.75 -10.59 9.45
C SER A 255 16.57 -9.77 9.95
N LEU A 256 15.35 -10.32 9.92
CA LEU A 256 14.19 -9.64 10.48
C LEU A 256 14.33 -9.51 12.01
N PRO A 257 13.94 -8.36 12.58
CA PRO A 257 13.98 -8.18 14.03
C PRO A 257 13.04 -9.18 14.72
N LYS A 258 13.25 -9.39 16.02
CA LYS A 258 12.25 -10.11 16.83
C LYS A 258 10.97 -9.26 16.92
N ALA A 259 9.84 -9.91 16.73
CA ALA A 259 8.53 -9.28 16.82
C ALA A 259 7.78 -9.73 18.07
N ASN A 260 6.96 -8.84 18.62
CA ASN A 260 6.00 -9.15 19.67
C ASN A 260 4.78 -9.86 19.09
N VAL A 261 4.32 -9.42 17.92
CA VAL A 261 3.14 -9.94 17.23
C VAL A 261 3.50 -10.29 15.79
N ILE A 262 3.07 -11.47 15.34
CA ILE A 262 3.17 -11.88 13.93
C ILE A 262 1.76 -12.03 13.36
N LEU A 263 1.49 -11.28 12.30
CA LEU A 263 0.23 -11.27 11.54
C LEU A 263 0.57 -11.55 10.09
N THR A 264 0.19 -12.72 9.56
CA THR A 264 0.59 -13.07 8.19
C THR A 264 -0.32 -14.11 7.55
N ASN A 265 -0.45 -14.03 6.22
CA ASN A 265 -1.05 -15.06 5.38
C ASN A 265 0.00 -15.52 4.36
N PRO A 266 0.82 -16.52 4.71
CA PRO A 266 1.91 -16.97 3.85
C PRO A 266 1.37 -17.57 2.55
N HIS A 267 2.12 -17.41 1.47
CA HIS A 267 1.75 -18.02 0.18
C HIS A 267 1.57 -19.53 0.31
N LEU A 268 0.47 -20.03 -0.24
CA LEU A 268 0.25 -21.46 -0.40
C LEU A 268 1.11 -21.95 -1.56
N VAL A 269 2.36 -22.31 -1.28
CA VAL A 269 3.07 -23.23 -2.18
C VAL A 269 2.26 -24.52 -2.13
N VAL A 270 1.65 -24.90 -3.25
CA VAL A 270 0.97 -26.18 -3.43
C VAL A 270 2.07 -27.24 -3.57
N PRO A 271 2.42 -28.06 -2.55
CA PRO A 271 2.90 -29.39 -2.87
C PRO A 271 1.76 -30.13 -3.61
N PRO A 272 2.01 -31.21 -4.35
CA PRO A 272 0.99 -31.91 -5.16
C PRO A 272 -0.06 -32.66 -4.32
N VAL A 273 -0.42 -32.14 -3.15
CA VAL A 273 -1.36 -32.69 -2.18
C VAL A 273 -2.28 -31.54 -1.73
N PRO A 274 -3.61 -31.72 -1.76
CA PRO A 274 -4.53 -30.68 -1.34
C PRO A 274 -4.33 -30.38 0.15
N THR A 275 -3.89 -29.18 0.47
CA THR A 275 -3.82 -28.67 1.85
C THR A 275 -4.56 -27.34 1.94
N LEU A 276 -5.26 -27.16 3.07
CA LEU A 276 -6.07 -25.97 3.38
C LEU A 276 -5.17 -24.73 3.61
N PRO A 277 -5.73 -23.50 3.52
CA PRO A 277 -4.99 -22.29 3.83
C PRO A 277 -4.42 -22.34 5.26
N VAL A 278 -3.12 -22.08 5.43
CA VAL A 278 -2.47 -21.99 6.75
C VAL A 278 -2.27 -20.53 7.09
N LEU A 279 -3.11 -19.99 7.96
CA LEU A 279 -2.95 -18.67 8.55
C LEU A 279 -2.14 -18.80 9.85
N LEU A 280 -1.05 -18.04 9.99
CA LEU A 280 -0.20 -18.05 11.19
C LEU A 280 -0.36 -16.75 11.98
N CYS A 281 -0.65 -16.90 13.27
CA CYS A 281 -0.88 -15.80 14.20
C CYS A 281 -0.23 -16.16 15.54
N THR A 282 0.84 -15.45 15.91
CA THR A 282 1.54 -15.69 17.20
C THR A 282 1.82 -14.38 17.92
N GLN A 283 1.41 -14.30 19.19
CA GLN A 283 1.79 -13.24 20.12
C GLN A 283 2.80 -13.81 21.12
N GLN A 284 4.01 -13.24 21.17
CA GLN A 284 5.01 -13.58 22.17
C GLN A 284 4.74 -12.79 23.45
N ALA A 285 3.77 -13.24 24.25
CA ALA A 285 3.66 -12.76 25.62
C ALA A 285 4.82 -13.34 26.45
N THR A 286 5.57 -12.49 27.13
CA THR A 286 6.47 -12.91 28.21
C THR A 286 5.65 -13.72 29.23
N ASN A 287 5.82 -15.05 29.19
CA ASN A 287 5.22 -16.11 30.03
C ASN A 287 4.01 -16.93 29.52
N SER A 288 3.50 -16.76 28.29
CA SER A 288 2.57 -17.77 27.73
C SER A 288 2.40 -17.65 26.22
N CYS A 289 2.92 -18.62 25.47
CA CYS A 289 2.76 -18.70 24.03
C CYS A 289 1.33 -19.15 23.70
N VAL A 290 0.47 -18.25 23.21
CA VAL A 290 -0.82 -18.61 22.62
C VAL A 290 -0.62 -18.67 21.11
N SER A 291 -0.38 -19.86 20.57
CA SER A 291 -0.43 -20.08 19.11
C SER A 291 -1.89 -20.34 18.72
N CYS A 292 -2.52 -19.41 18.01
CA CYS A 292 -3.84 -19.66 17.44
C CYS A 292 -3.67 -20.17 16.00
N SER A 293 -3.47 -21.48 15.84
CA SER A 293 -3.55 -22.12 14.53
C SER A 293 -5.02 -22.37 14.20
N ILE A 294 -5.63 -21.53 13.36
CA ILE A 294 -6.96 -21.79 12.82
C ILE A 294 -6.81 -22.88 11.75
N SER A 295 -6.96 -24.13 12.16
CA SER A 295 -7.28 -25.23 11.24
C SER A 295 -8.78 -25.18 11.00
N MET A 296 -9.23 -24.69 9.85
CA MET A 296 -10.63 -24.85 9.43
C MET A 296 -10.92 -26.35 9.31
N MET A 297 -11.53 -26.92 10.34
CA MET A 297 -11.91 -28.33 10.38
C MET A 297 -13.01 -28.62 9.34
N ARG A 298 -12.96 -29.86 8.84
CA ARG A 298 -13.76 -30.49 7.78
C ARG A 298 -15.26 -30.26 7.85
#